data_AF-H3DAH0-F1
#
_entry.id   AF-H3DAH0-F1
#
_cell.length_a   1.000
_cell.length_b   1.000
_cell.length_c   1.000
_cell.angle_alpha   90.00
_cell.angle_beta   90.00
_cell.angle_gamma   90.00
#
_symmetry.space_group_name_H-M   'P 1'
#
loop_
_entity.id
_entity.type
_entity.pdbx_description
1 polymer ?
#
loop_
_entity_poly.entity_id
_entity_poly.type
_entity_poly.pdbx_seq_one_letter_code
_entity_poly.pdbx_strand_id
1 'polypeptide(L)'
;MLDRNQVQVQHGRSMLASGGLLWMCRSVAKADFLFWMGAVSLCLAAVQAQQHPVVTTNYGKLRGIKVTLPNEILGPVEQYLGIPYALAPTGERRFQPPEPPMSWPGIRNATQFPPVCPQFLEDRFLLNDMLPVWFTANLDTVVTYVQEHRYFIWHRSAQM
;
A
#
# COMPACT_ATOMS: atom_id res chain seq x y z
N MET A 1 -42.30 51.05 -79.79
CA MET A 1 -42.19 49.57 -79.71
C MET A 1 -41.75 49.25 -78.27
N LEU A 2 -42.59 49.60 -77.28
CA LEU A 2 -43.51 48.72 -76.54
C LEU A 2 -42.80 47.57 -75.79
N ASP A 3 -42.57 47.85 -74.50
CA ASP A 3 -42.21 46.94 -73.43
C ASP A 3 -43.46 46.12 -72.99
N ARG A 4 -43.32 44.80 -72.85
CA ARG A 4 -44.25 43.93 -72.10
C ARG A 4 -43.75 42.48 -71.89
N ASN A 5 -43.62 42.12 -70.61
CA ASN A 5 -44.04 40.88 -69.94
C ASN A 5 -43.33 39.50 -70.13
N GLN A 6 -42.78 39.03 -69.00
CA GLN A 6 -43.08 37.76 -68.25
C GLN A 6 -42.71 36.37 -68.84
N VAL A 7 -42.03 35.58 -67.99
CA VAL A 7 -42.29 34.17 -67.56
C VAL A 7 -41.04 33.26 -67.49
N GLN A 8 -40.74 32.87 -66.24
CA GLN A 8 -40.04 31.71 -65.65
C GLN A 8 -39.37 30.63 -66.54
N VAL A 9 -38.12 30.26 -66.20
CA VAL A 9 -37.59 28.89 -66.36
C VAL A 9 -36.75 28.50 -65.14
N GLN A 10 -37.22 27.48 -64.41
CA GLN A 10 -36.51 26.73 -63.37
C GLN A 10 -35.36 25.92 -63.99
N HIS A 11 -34.16 25.94 -63.40
CA HIS A 11 -33.18 24.84 -63.50
C HIS A 11 -32.31 24.83 -62.23
N GLY A 12 -32.51 23.81 -61.39
CA GLY A 12 -31.71 23.59 -60.20
C GLY A 12 -30.31 23.06 -60.50
N ARG A 13 -29.37 23.28 -59.57
CA ARG A 13 -28.38 22.29 -59.11
C ARG A 13 -27.53 22.85 -57.95
N SER A 14 -27.76 22.26 -56.79
CA SER A 14 -26.77 21.91 -55.74
C SER A 14 -25.36 22.48 -55.84
N MET A 15 -24.90 23.21 -54.83
CA MET A 15 -23.50 23.15 -54.37
C MET A 15 -23.40 23.32 -52.85
N LEU A 16 -23.38 22.17 -52.18
CA LEU A 16 -22.42 21.75 -51.15
C LEU A 16 -22.09 22.74 -50.02
N ALA A 17 -22.83 22.57 -48.92
CA ALA A 17 -22.36 22.91 -47.57
C ALA A 17 -21.29 21.89 -47.13
N SER A 18 -20.03 22.13 -47.48
CA SER A 18 -18.87 21.34 -47.03
C SER A 18 -17.90 22.21 -46.24
N GLY A 19 -18.30 22.62 -45.04
CA GLY A 19 -17.45 23.40 -44.13
C GLY A 19 -17.48 22.98 -42.65
N GLY A 20 -18.50 22.22 -42.22
CA GLY A 20 -18.70 21.89 -40.79
C GLY A 20 -18.06 20.60 -40.29
N LEU A 21 -17.81 19.62 -41.17
CA LEU A 21 -17.43 18.26 -40.70
C LEU A 21 -15.94 18.11 -40.34
N LEU A 22 -15.03 18.95 -40.84
CA LEU A 22 -13.60 18.77 -40.58
C LEU A 22 -13.12 19.34 -39.23
N TRP A 23 -13.89 20.24 -38.60
CA TRP A 23 -13.55 20.79 -37.27
C TRP A 23 -14.00 19.86 -36.13
N MET A 24 -15.02 19.03 -36.36
CA MET A 24 -15.56 18.12 -35.35
C MET A 24 -14.65 16.90 -35.11
N CYS A 25 -14.03 16.34 -36.16
CA CYS A 25 -13.19 15.13 -36.06
C CYS A 25 -11.90 15.30 -35.23
N ARG A 26 -11.43 16.53 -35.01
CA ARG A 26 -10.19 16.81 -34.26
C ARG A 26 -10.44 17.08 -32.78
N SER A 27 -11.70 17.38 -32.39
CA SER A 27 -12.13 17.59 -31.00
C SER A 27 -12.59 16.30 -30.31
N VAL A 28 -13.19 15.37 -31.05
CA VAL A 28 -13.68 14.08 -30.50
C VAL A 28 -12.50 13.20 -30.03
N ALA A 29 -11.43 13.12 -30.83
CA ALA A 29 -10.22 12.36 -30.46
C ALA A 29 -9.52 12.91 -29.19
N LYS A 30 -9.63 14.21 -28.90
CA LYS A 30 -9.07 14.84 -27.71
C LYS A 30 -9.92 14.60 -26.47
N ALA A 31 -11.24 14.62 -26.63
CA ALA A 31 -12.19 14.32 -25.56
C ALA A 31 -12.16 12.83 -25.17
N ASP A 32 -12.07 11.93 -26.16
CA ASP A 32 -11.95 10.49 -25.94
C ASP A 32 -10.63 10.13 -25.25
N PHE A 33 -9.52 10.79 -25.64
CA PHE A 33 -8.23 10.58 -24.99
C PHE A 33 -8.23 11.07 -23.54
N LEU A 34 -8.81 12.23 -23.25
CA LEU A 34 -8.94 12.74 -21.89
C LEU A 34 -9.85 11.86 -21.03
N PHE A 35 -10.92 11.33 -21.61
CA PHE A 35 -11.81 10.39 -20.94
C PHE A 35 -11.10 9.05 -20.63
N TRP A 36 -10.34 8.54 -21.60
CA TRP A 36 -9.56 7.32 -21.44
C TRP A 36 -8.45 7.47 -20.39
N MET A 37 -7.74 8.60 -20.39
CA MET A 37 -6.74 8.92 -19.37
C MET A 37 -7.36 9.08 -17.97
N GLY A 38 -8.55 9.68 -17.88
CA GLY A 38 -9.31 9.75 -16.64
C GLY A 38 -9.73 8.37 -16.12
N ALA A 39 -10.23 7.51 -17.01
CA ALA A 39 -10.61 6.14 -16.67
C ALA A 39 -9.41 5.30 -16.21
N VAL A 40 -8.27 5.40 -16.89
CA VAL A 40 -7.03 4.71 -16.49
C VAL A 40 -6.55 5.20 -15.12
N SER A 41 -6.56 6.51 -14.88
CA SER A 41 -6.19 7.07 -13.57
C SER A 41 -7.08 6.57 -12.43
N LEU A 42 -8.40 6.50 -12.67
CA LEU A 42 -9.36 5.97 -11.71
C LEU A 42 -9.12 4.47 -11.43
N CYS A 43 -8.87 3.68 -12.48
CA CYS A 43 -8.55 2.26 -12.34
C CYS A 43 -7.28 2.02 -11.53
N LEU A 44 -6.21 2.79 -11.77
CA LEU A 44 -5.00 2.70 -10.96
C LEU A 44 -5.31 3.01 -9.49
N ALA A 45 -5.99 4.13 -9.20
CA ALA A 45 -6.33 4.48 -7.82
C ALA A 45 -7.10 3.37 -7.06
N ALA A 46 -8.01 2.66 -7.74
CA ALA A 46 -8.73 1.53 -7.17
C ALA A 46 -7.82 0.34 -6.85
N VAL A 47 -6.87 0.00 -7.74
CA VAL A 47 -5.90 -1.08 -7.50
C VAL A 47 -5.00 -0.76 -6.30
N GLN A 48 -4.50 0.48 -6.19
CA GLN A 48 -3.72 0.91 -5.03
C GLN A 48 -4.50 0.81 -3.71
N ALA A 49 -5.80 1.15 -3.72
CA ALA A 49 -6.64 1.03 -2.52
C ALA A 49 -6.80 -0.44 -2.06
N GLN A 50 -6.82 -1.39 -2.99
CA GLN A 50 -6.91 -2.82 -2.66
C GLN A 50 -5.63 -3.37 -2.01
N GLN A 51 -4.46 -2.84 -2.39
CA GLN A 51 -3.15 -3.27 -1.87
C GLN A 51 -2.87 -2.77 -0.44
N HIS A 52 -3.51 -1.68 -0.02
CA HIS A 52 -3.32 -1.06 1.28
C HIS A 52 -4.60 -1.07 2.11
N PRO A 53 -4.97 -2.24 2.69
CA PRO A 53 -6.18 -2.37 3.50
C PRO A 53 -6.11 -1.46 4.73
N VAL A 54 -7.27 -0.91 5.12
CA VAL A 54 -7.41 -0.04 6.29
C VAL A 54 -8.35 -0.68 7.31
N VAL A 55 -7.85 -0.90 8.53
CA VAL A 55 -8.60 -1.50 9.64
C VAL A 55 -8.77 -0.50 10.77
N THR A 56 -9.92 -0.55 11.45
CA THR A 56 -10.21 0.28 12.62
C THR A 56 -9.94 -0.52 13.89
N THR A 57 -9.14 0.06 14.80
CA THR A 57 -8.85 -0.49 16.13
C THR A 57 -9.41 0.44 17.21
N ASN A 58 -9.40 -0.01 18.47
CA ASN A 58 -9.81 0.80 19.62
C ASN A 58 -9.01 2.11 19.77
N TYR A 59 -7.78 2.16 19.25
CA TYR A 59 -6.87 3.31 19.38
C TYR A 59 -6.78 4.18 18.12
N GLY A 60 -7.38 3.74 17.01
CA GLY A 60 -7.34 4.48 15.74
C GLY A 60 -7.35 3.58 14.50
N LYS A 61 -7.26 4.19 13.31
CA LYS A 61 -7.21 3.47 12.03
C LYS A 61 -5.77 3.12 11.66
N LEU A 62 -5.58 1.95 11.07
CA LEU A 62 -4.29 1.41 10.62
C LEU A 62 -4.35 1.13 9.12
N ARG A 63 -3.28 1.44 8.40
CA ARG A 63 -3.08 1.03 7.00
C ARG A 63 -2.03 -0.07 6.93
N GLY A 64 -2.41 -1.24 6.44
CA GLY A 64 -1.52 -2.38 6.23
C GLY A 64 -1.06 -2.51 4.78
N ILE A 65 -0.55 -3.69 4.44
CA ILE A 65 -0.16 -4.08 3.09
C ILE A 65 -0.58 -5.53 2.82
N LYS A 66 -1.11 -5.81 1.62
CA LYS A 66 -1.32 -7.19 1.16
C LYS A 66 -0.03 -7.74 0.59
N VAL A 67 0.43 -8.87 1.14
CA VAL A 67 1.66 -9.55 0.74
C VAL A 67 1.29 -10.92 0.18
N THR A 68 1.73 -11.18 -1.06
CA THR A 68 1.64 -12.52 -1.66
C THR A 68 2.72 -13.41 -1.08
N LEU A 69 2.36 -14.62 -0.69
CA LEU A 69 3.30 -15.60 -0.19
C LEU A 69 4.06 -16.26 -1.36
N PRO A 70 5.29 -16.75 -1.14
CA PRO A 70 6.04 -17.49 -2.17
C PRO A 70 5.35 -18.78 -2.64
N ASN A 71 4.47 -19.34 -1.81
CA ASN A 71 3.70 -20.54 -2.13
C ASN A 71 2.43 -20.15 -2.90
N GLU A 72 2.33 -20.57 -4.16
CA GLU A 72 1.20 -20.30 -5.05
C GLU A 72 -0.14 -20.88 -4.58
N ILE A 73 -0.11 -21.89 -3.70
CA ILE A 73 -1.31 -22.50 -3.12
C ILE A 73 -1.90 -21.61 -2.01
N LEU A 74 -1.07 -20.79 -1.37
CA LEU A 74 -1.48 -19.93 -0.28
C LEU A 74 -1.93 -18.56 -0.81
N GLY A 75 -3.11 -18.12 -0.37
CA GLY A 75 -3.62 -16.78 -0.69
C GLY A 75 -2.77 -15.66 -0.09
N PRO A 76 -2.92 -14.41 -0.59
CA PRO A 76 -2.23 -13.26 -0.03
C PRO A 76 -2.67 -13.00 1.42
N VAL A 77 -1.75 -12.49 2.23
CA VAL A 77 -1.98 -12.15 3.64
C VAL A 77 -2.00 -10.64 3.84
N GLU A 78 -2.83 -10.15 4.74
CA GLU A 78 -2.79 -8.76 5.18
C GLU A 78 -1.79 -8.61 6.33
N GLN A 79 -0.78 -7.78 6.12
CA GLN A 79 0.29 -7.54 7.08
C GLN A 79 0.13 -6.14 7.71
N TYR A 80 0.14 -6.09 9.04
CA TYR A 80 0.14 -4.85 9.81
C TYR A 80 1.33 -4.85 10.78
N LEU A 81 2.33 -4.02 10.50
CA LEU A 81 3.62 -3.97 11.20
C LEU A 81 3.77 -2.69 12.03
N GLY A 82 4.48 -2.77 13.16
CA GLY A 82 4.82 -1.59 13.97
C GLY A 82 3.63 -0.93 14.67
N ILE A 83 2.61 -1.72 14.99
CA ILE A 83 1.44 -1.25 15.76
C ILE A 83 1.85 -1.07 17.23
N PRO A 84 1.72 0.13 17.81
CA PRO A 84 1.98 0.34 19.23
C PRO A 84 0.89 -0.33 20.07
N TYR A 85 1.30 -1.21 20.97
CA TYR A 85 0.41 -1.88 21.93
C TYR A 85 0.53 -1.34 23.36
N ALA A 86 1.53 -0.49 23.61
CA ALA A 86 1.81 0.15 24.88
C ALA A 86 2.51 1.50 24.65
N LEU A 87 2.54 2.34 25.68
CA LEU A 87 3.39 3.53 25.71
C LEU A 87 4.87 3.15 25.72
N ALA A 88 5.70 4.02 25.14
CA ALA A 88 7.14 3.81 25.13
C ALA A 88 7.69 3.78 26.58
N PRO A 89 8.41 2.72 26.98
CA PRO A 89 8.92 2.54 28.35
C PRO A 89 10.22 3.36 28.56
N THR A 90 10.13 4.66 28.32
CA THR A 90 11.24 5.62 28.42
C THR A 90 11.07 6.56 29.61
N GLY A 91 12.17 7.13 30.11
CA GLY A 91 12.16 8.01 31.28
C GLY A 91 11.67 7.29 32.54
N GLU A 92 10.77 7.91 33.29
CA GLU A 92 10.18 7.37 34.53
C GLU A 92 9.37 6.08 34.32
N ARG A 93 8.97 5.76 33.08
CA ARG A 93 8.28 4.49 32.76
C ARG A 93 9.24 3.32 32.61
N ARG A 94 10.56 3.55 32.64
CA ARG A 94 11.53 2.46 32.62
C ARG A 94 11.35 1.62 33.88
N PHE A 95 11.30 0.29 33.72
CA PHE A 95 11.07 -0.66 34.80
C PHE A 95 9.69 -0.58 35.48
N GLN A 96 8.75 0.14 34.89
CA GLN A 96 7.35 0.12 35.31
C GLN A 96 6.54 -0.85 34.43
N PRO A 97 5.37 -1.32 34.91
CA PRO A 97 4.43 -2.06 34.07
C PRO A 97 4.05 -1.27 32.80
N PRO A 98 3.81 -1.95 31.66
CA PRO A 98 3.44 -1.27 30.43
C PRO A 98 2.07 -0.60 30.55
N GLU A 99 2.00 0.66 30.14
CA GLU A 99 0.76 1.43 30.09
C GLU A 99 0.13 1.37 28.68
N PRO A 100 -1.21 1.45 28.55
CA PRO A 100 -1.90 1.47 27.26
C PRO A 100 -1.44 2.60 26.33
N PRO A 101 -1.41 2.40 25.00
CA PRO A 101 -0.93 3.41 24.06
C PRO A 101 -1.93 4.57 23.93
N MET A 102 -1.41 5.75 23.56
CA MET A 102 -2.26 6.87 23.17
C MET A 102 -2.98 6.58 21.85
N SER A 103 -4.25 6.96 21.78
CA SER A 103 -4.98 6.96 20.51
C SER A 103 -4.39 7.99 19.54
N TRP A 104 -4.47 7.73 18.24
CA TRP A 104 -3.96 8.64 17.21
C TRP A 104 -5.06 9.14 16.27
N PRO A 105 -4.96 10.40 15.81
CA PRO A 105 -5.87 10.91 14.78
C PRO A 105 -5.51 10.33 13.41
N GLY A 106 -6.52 10.19 12.55
CA GLY A 106 -6.33 9.77 11.15
C GLY A 106 -5.96 8.29 10.99
N ILE A 107 -5.16 7.99 9.96
CA ILE A 107 -4.75 6.63 9.59
C ILE A 107 -3.24 6.51 9.82
N ARG A 108 -2.84 5.62 10.73
CA ARG A 108 -1.42 5.31 11.00
C ARG A 108 -0.92 4.27 10.00
N ASN A 109 0.28 4.50 9.45
CA ASN A 109 0.92 3.56 8.55
C ASN A 109 1.51 2.38 9.33
N ALA A 110 1.13 1.15 8.98
CA ALA A 110 1.53 -0.09 9.62
C ALA A 110 2.13 -1.06 8.58
N THR A 111 3.07 -0.58 7.77
CA THR A 111 3.70 -1.37 6.69
C THR A 111 5.17 -1.69 6.93
N GLN A 112 5.75 -1.21 8.03
CA GLN A 112 7.18 -1.34 8.33
C GLN A 112 7.41 -1.76 9.78
N PHE A 113 8.49 -2.51 10.02
CA PHE A 113 8.89 -2.87 11.38
C PHE A 113 9.41 -1.65 12.15
N PRO A 114 9.08 -1.54 13.44
CA PRO A 114 9.66 -0.52 14.31
C PRO A 114 11.10 -0.90 14.69
N PRO A 115 11.88 0.04 15.24
CA PRO A 115 13.15 -0.27 15.87
C PRO A 115 13.00 -1.37 16.92
N VAL A 116 13.96 -2.29 16.97
CA VAL A 116 14.02 -3.36 17.97
C VAL A 116 14.53 -2.82 19.31
N CYS A 117 14.32 -3.58 20.38
CA CYS A 117 14.83 -3.21 21.70
C CYS A 117 16.37 -3.12 21.70
N PRO A 118 16.96 -2.20 22.50
CA PRO A 118 18.40 -2.18 22.70
C PRO A 118 18.90 -3.52 23.24
N GLN A 119 19.83 -4.14 22.52
CA GLN A 119 20.45 -5.41 22.87
C GLN A 119 21.94 -5.35 22.54
N PHE A 120 22.77 -5.91 23.40
CA PHE A 120 24.20 -6.05 23.16
C PHE A 120 24.45 -7.41 22.51
N LEU A 121 24.90 -7.39 21.26
CA LEU A 121 25.32 -8.59 20.53
C LEU A 121 26.82 -8.76 20.75
N GLU A 122 27.20 -9.47 21.82
CA GLU A 122 28.57 -9.96 21.95
C GLU A 122 28.73 -11.14 20.98
N ASP A 123 29.80 -11.19 20.19
CA ASP A 123 30.19 -12.31 19.31
C ASP A 123 30.59 -13.58 20.10
N ARG A 124 29.99 -13.79 21.27
CA ARG A 124 30.10 -15.05 22.00
C ARG A 124 29.13 -16.04 21.38
N PHE A 125 29.69 -16.86 20.49
CA PHE A 125 29.15 -18.14 20.06
C PHE A 125 28.29 -18.78 21.16
N LEU A 126 26.97 -18.61 21.05
CA LEU A 126 25.95 -19.26 21.89
C LEU A 126 25.90 -20.79 21.67
N LEU A 127 26.91 -21.36 21.00
CA LEU A 127 26.96 -22.77 20.65
C LEU A 127 27.41 -23.67 21.81
N ASN A 128 28.13 -23.16 22.82
CA ASN A 128 28.69 -24.04 23.85
C ASN A 128 27.78 -24.28 25.06
N ASP A 129 26.90 -23.33 25.44
CA ASP A 129 26.21 -23.44 26.73
C ASP A 129 24.71 -23.79 26.64
N MET A 130 24.10 -23.82 25.46
CA MET A 130 22.62 -23.86 25.35
C MET A 130 22.03 -24.88 24.38
N LEU A 131 22.81 -25.77 23.76
CA LEU A 131 22.25 -26.68 22.75
C LEU A 131 22.24 -28.14 23.23
N PRO A 132 21.05 -28.76 23.44
CA PRO A 132 20.97 -30.21 23.64
C PRO A 132 21.45 -30.96 22.39
N VAL A 133 22.05 -32.13 22.57
CA VAL A 133 22.80 -32.92 21.54
C VAL A 133 22.03 -33.20 20.24
N TRP A 134 20.69 -33.20 20.26
CA TRP A 134 19.86 -33.39 19.05
C TRP A 134 19.67 -32.11 18.20
N PHE A 135 20.19 -30.97 18.66
CA PHE A 135 20.06 -29.65 18.03
C PHE A 135 21.17 -29.34 17.00
N THR A 136 22.18 -30.20 16.86
CA THR A 136 23.30 -30.03 15.93
C THR A 136 23.01 -30.54 14.52
N ALA A 137 21.84 -31.14 14.28
CA ALA A 137 21.54 -31.81 13.01
C ALA A 137 21.26 -30.85 11.83
N ASN A 138 20.98 -29.56 12.07
CA ASN A 138 20.75 -28.59 10.99
C ASN A 138 20.97 -27.13 11.45
N LEU A 139 22.23 -26.69 11.41
CA LEU A 139 22.65 -25.33 11.81
C LEU A 139 21.94 -24.21 11.02
N ASP A 140 21.58 -24.45 9.76
CA ASP A 140 20.92 -23.45 8.90
C ASP A 140 19.48 -23.15 9.37
N THR A 141 18.81 -24.15 9.92
CA THR A 141 17.47 -23.99 10.51
C THR A 141 17.55 -23.31 11.88
N VAL A 142 18.66 -23.49 12.60
CA VAL A 142 18.88 -22.87 13.92
C VAL A 142 19.14 -21.37 13.81
N VAL A 143 19.94 -20.93 12.84
CA VAL A 143 20.22 -19.49 12.65
C VAL A 143 18.94 -18.71 12.37
N THR A 144 18.00 -19.30 11.63
CA THR A 144 16.70 -18.68 11.35
C THR A 144 15.78 -18.69 12.58
N TYR A 145 15.82 -19.75 13.41
CA TYR A 145 14.99 -19.87 14.62
C TYR A 145 15.49 -19.01 15.80
N VAL A 146 16.80 -18.84 15.96
CA VAL A 146 17.40 -18.00 17.02
C VAL A 146 17.11 -16.51 16.81
N GLN A 147 16.95 -16.08 15.57
CA GLN A 147 16.45 -14.74 15.24
C GLN A 147 14.98 -14.54 15.70
N GLU A 148 14.22 -15.64 15.77
CA GLU A 148 12.79 -15.64 16.09
C GLU A 148 12.52 -15.68 17.61
N HIS A 149 13.34 -16.40 18.40
CA HIS A 149 13.18 -16.52 19.86
C HIS A 149 13.95 -15.46 20.66
N ARG A 150 13.60 -14.18 20.45
CA ARG A 150 14.09 -13.01 21.21
C ARG A 150 13.62 -12.92 22.68
N TYR A 151 13.07 -13.99 23.25
CA TYR A 151 12.55 -13.99 24.63
C TYR A 151 13.64 -14.14 25.71
N PHE A 152 14.83 -14.67 25.37
CA PHE A 152 15.86 -14.98 26.37
C PHE A 152 16.64 -13.75 26.89
N ILE A 153 16.51 -12.60 26.23
CA ILE A 153 17.26 -11.38 26.57
C ILE A 153 16.61 -10.63 27.76
N TRP A 154 15.30 -10.75 27.94
CA TRP A 154 14.58 -10.03 29.01
C TRP A 154 14.83 -10.58 30.42
N HIS A 155 15.17 -11.87 30.55
CA HIS A 155 15.28 -12.49 31.88
C HIS A 155 16.51 -12.03 32.68
N ARG A 156 17.52 -11.43 32.03
CA ARG A 156 18.76 -10.99 32.70
C ARG A 156 18.82 -9.49 32.98
N SER A 157 17.98 -8.66 32.33
CA SER A 157 17.92 -7.21 32.59
C SER A 157 17.05 -6.83 33.80
N ALA A 158 16.28 -7.77 34.36
CA ALA A 158 15.50 -7.54 35.59
C ALA A 158 16.28 -7.86 36.88
N GLN A 159 17.54 -8.32 36.76
CA GLN A 159 18.36 -8.78 37.89
C GLN A 159 19.52 -7.83 38.24
N MET A 160 19.54 -6.61 37.69
CA MET A 160 20.53 -5.57 38.01
C MET A 160 19.85 -4.34 38.59
#